data_AF-A0A955TTI4-F1
#
_entry.id   AF-A0A955TTI4-F1
#
_cell.length_a   1.000
_cell.length_b   1.000
_cell.length_c   1.000
_cell.angle_alpha   90.00
_cell.angle_beta   90.00
_cell.angle_gamma   90.00
#
_symmetry.space_group_name_H-M   'P 1'
#
loop_
_entity.id
_entity.type
_entity.pdbx_description
1 polymer ?
#
loop_
_entity_poly.entity_id
_entity_poly.type
_entity_poly.pdbx_seq_one_letter_code
_entity_poly.pdbx_strand_id
1 'polypeptide(L)'
;MYREFDEALGLTAGLKDLIAEPRTGKNIQHSVSALLRQSVYGRLAGYKDTNDAARLRVAPSVRRVVGERAKHQVAASTREMSRVETEILATEDNLTTLTNVCGQWVDQVAVRRPKTRVILDMDSSESPTHGRQEGSAYNGHFGRTCLPSALLLQSRRGRGTGPVAPWECA
;
A
#
# COMPACT_ATOMS: atom_id res chain seq x y z
N MET A 1 8.14 16.19 6.57
CA MET A 1 7.96 14.96 7.35
C MET A 1 7.82 13.70 6.48
N TYR A 2 6.68 13.40 5.84
CA TYR A 2 6.51 12.11 5.14
C TYR A 2 7.53 11.83 4.03
N ARG A 3 7.88 12.85 3.22
CA ARG A 3 8.91 12.72 2.18
C ARG A 3 10.29 12.38 2.74
N GLU A 4 10.68 13.00 3.86
CA GLU A 4 12.00 12.79 4.46
C GLU A 4 12.09 11.39 5.06
N PHE A 5 10.99 10.90 5.64
CA PHE A 5 10.89 9.53 6.15
C PHE A 5 11.00 8.50 5.01
N ASP A 6 10.24 8.71 3.93
CA ASP A 6 10.32 7.90 2.71
C ASP A 6 11.72 7.93 2.06
N GLU A 7 12.38 9.08 2.03
CA GLU A 7 13.76 9.21 1.53
C GLU A 7 14.78 8.53 2.44
N ALA A 8 14.64 8.64 3.76
CA ALA A 8 15.53 8.01 4.73
C ALA A 8 15.42 6.47 4.74
N LEU A 9 14.23 5.94 4.45
CA LEU A 9 13.97 4.51 4.41
C LEU A 9 13.98 3.92 2.99
N GLY A 10 13.96 4.76 1.95
CA GLY A 10 13.95 4.33 0.55
C GLY A 10 12.68 3.60 0.13
N LEU A 11 11.53 3.85 0.78
CA LEU A 11 10.31 3.04 0.61
C LEU A 11 9.78 3.08 -0.83
N THR A 12 9.51 4.28 -1.36
CA THR A 12 9.02 4.47 -2.73
C THR A 12 10.11 4.41 -3.79
N ALA A 13 11.38 4.57 -3.39
CA ALA A 13 12.52 4.39 -4.28
C ALA A 13 12.72 2.90 -4.60
N GLY A 14 12.68 2.02 -3.59
CA GLY A 14 12.78 0.58 -3.78
C GLY A 14 11.63 -0.01 -4.60
N LEU A 15 10.42 0.54 -4.46
CA LEU A 15 9.26 0.12 -5.26
C LEU A 15 9.44 0.34 -6.77
N LYS A 16 10.28 1.28 -7.19
CA LYS A 16 10.53 1.53 -8.62
C LYS A 16 11.07 0.30 -9.33
N ASP A 17 11.96 -0.44 -8.66
CA ASP A 17 12.65 -1.59 -9.23
C ASP A 17 11.84 -2.88 -9.05
N LEU A 18 10.85 -2.85 -8.17
CA LEU A 18 9.96 -3.98 -7.89
C LEU A 18 8.70 -3.97 -8.76
N ILE A 19 8.17 -2.80 -9.10
CA ILE A 19 6.96 -2.67 -9.91
C ILE A 19 7.29 -2.86 -11.39
N ALA A 20 6.63 -3.82 -12.02
CA ALA A 20 6.64 -3.98 -13.47
C ALA A 20 5.92 -2.78 -14.11
N GLU A 21 6.66 -2.00 -14.91
CA GLU A 21 6.16 -0.81 -15.57
C GLU A 21 5.90 -1.09 -17.06
N PRO A 22 4.63 -1.22 -17.50
CA PRO A 22 4.29 -1.51 -18.88
C PRO A 22 4.36 -0.29 -19.82
N ARG A 23 4.41 0.95 -19.29
CA ARG A 23 4.44 2.15 -20.10
C ARG A 23 5.77 2.24 -20.84
N THR A 24 5.69 2.37 -22.16
CA THR A 24 6.85 2.54 -23.05
C THR A 24 6.80 3.90 -23.77
N GLY A 25 7.97 4.40 -24.18
CA GLY A 25 8.11 5.59 -25.01
C GLY A 25 8.76 6.80 -24.33
N LYS A 26 9.08 7.82 -25.15
CA LYS A 26 9.80 9.03 -24.73
C LYS A 26 8.92 10.10 -24.06
N ASN A 27 7.59 9.91 -24.05
CA ASN A 27 6.62 10.86 -23.51
C ASN A 27 6.29 10.64 -22.02
N ILE A 28 7.01 9.76 -21.32
CA ILE A 28 6.81 9.53 -19.89
C ILE A 28 7.26 10.77 -19.11
N GLN A 29 6.31 11.49 -18.52
CA GLN A 29 6.58 12.72 -17.75
C GLN A 29 6.83 12.46 -16.26
N HIS A 30 6.20 11.41 -15.71
CA HIS A 30 6.26 11.05 -14.29
C HIS A 30 6.79 9.62 -14.11
N SER A 31 7.82 9.49 -13.27
CA SER A 31 8.33 8.18 -12.87
C SER A 31 7.31 7.42 -12.02
N VAL A 32 7.44 6.09 -11.95
CA VAL A 32 6.63 5.25 -11.06
C VAL A 32 6.66 5.77 -9.62
N SER A 33 7.85 6.04 -9.07
CA SER A 33 7.98 6.59 -7.72
C SER A 33 7.23 7.90 -7.53
N ALA A 34 7.24 8.80 -8.52
CA ALA A 34 6.50 10.05 -8.44
C ALA A 34 4.98 9.81 -8.38
N LEU A 35 4.47 8.86 -9.17
CA LEU A 35 3.04 8.51 -9.20
C LEU A 35 2.62 7.80 -7.91
N LEU A 36 3.43 6.87 -7.41
CA LEU A 36 3.22 6.21 -6.12
C LEU A 36 3.19 7.22 -4.98
N ARG A 37 4.15 8.15 -4.94
CA ARG A 37 4.17 9.23 -3.94
C ARG A 37 2.89 10.06 -4.02
N GLN A 38 2.47 10.48 -5.22
CA GLN A 38 1.22 11.22 -5.36
C GLN A 38 0.02 10.44 -4.84
N SER A 39 -0.05 9.14 -5.16
CA SER A 39 -1.12 8.24 -4.73
C SER A 39 -1.15 8.05 -3.20
N VAL A 40 -0.02 7.70 -2.60
CA VAL A 40 0.11 7.43 -1.16
C VAL A 40 -0.11 8.69 -0.35
N TYR A 41 0.55 9.80 -0.71
CA TYR A 41 0.43 11.03 0.05
C TYR A 41 -0.89 11.75 -0.16
N GLY A 42 -1.54 11.57 -1.32
CA GLY A 42 -2.93 11.97 -1.52
C GLY A 42 -3.84 11.30 -0.50
N ARG A 43 -3.77 9.96 -0.40
CA ARG A 43 -4.57 9.18 0.56
C ARG A 43 -4.29 9.55 2.01
N LEU A 44 -3.01 9.73 2.37
CA LEU A 44 -2.63 10.18 3.72
C LEU A 44 -3.14 11.59 4.05
N ALA A 45 -3.30 12.44 3.05
CA ALA A 45 -3.88 13.78 3.20
C ALA A 45 -5.42 13.79 3.11
N GLY A 46 -6.07 12.63 3.01
CA GLY A 46 -7.53 12.50 2.93
C GLY A 46 -8.13 12.49 1.53
N TYR A 47 -7.30 12.57 0.49
CA TYR A 47 -7.71 12.53 -0.92
C TYR A 47 -7.60 11.10 -1.46
N LYS A 48 -8.73 10.39 -1.48
CA LYS A 48 -8.74 8.95 -1.78
C LYS A 48 -8.96 8.66 -3.26
N ASP A 49 -9.57 9.60 -3.97
CA ASP A 49 -10.07 9.36 -5.31
C ASP A 49 -9.11 9.87 -6.38
N THR A 50 -9.10 9.21 -7.54
CA THR A 50 -8.23 9.62 -8.66
C THR A 50 -8.64 10.97 -9.25
N ASN A 51 -9.89 11.38 -9.11
CA ASN A 51 -10.36 12.71 -9.53
C ASN A 51 -9.76 13.85 -8.68
N ASP A 52 -9.37 13.59 -7.42
CA ASP A 52 -8.69 14.56 -6.56
C ASP A 52 -7.35 15.01 -7.17
N ALA A 53 -6.76 14.19 -8.03
CA ALA A 53 -5.54 14.54 -8.77
C ALA A 53 -5.70 15.83 -9.60
N ALA A 54 -6.91 16.19 -10.04
CA ALA A 54 -7.16 17.45 -10.73
C ALA A 54 -6.80 18.67 -9.86
N ARG A 55 -7.10 18.59 -8.56
CA ARG A 55 -6.77 19.62 -7.57
C ARG A 55 -5.35 19.48 -7.03
N LEU A 56 -4.94 18.25 -6.70
CA LEU A 56 -3.63 17.96 -6.12
C LEU A 56 -2.47 18.26 -7.07
N ARG A 57 -2.70 18.16 -8.38
CA ARG A 57 -1.68 18.39 -9.41
C ARG A 57 -1.00 19.76 -9.32
N VAL A 58 -1.72 20.79 -8.90
CA VAL A 58 -1.18 22.16 -8.75
C VAL A 58 -0.85 22.50 -7.30
N ALA A 59 -1.22 21.64 -6.35
CA ALA A 59 -1.00 21.88 -4.93
C ALA A 59 0.51 21.95 -4.62
N PRO A 60 1.01 23.04 -3.98
CA PRO A 60 2.43 23.19 -3.70
C PRO A 60 3.02 22.07 -2.83
N SER A 61 2.24 21.58 -1.87
CA SER A 61 2.64 20.47 -0.99
C SER A 61 2.85 19.17 -1.77
N VAL A 62 1.90 18.82 -2.64
CA VAL A 62 1.98 17.60 -3.46
C VAL A 62 3.15 17.70 -4.43
N ARG A 63 3.30 18.83 -5.13
CA ARG A 63 4.43 19.10 -6.03
C ARG A 63 5.78 18.94 -5.34
N ARG A 64 5.89 19.41 -4.09
CA ARG A 64 7.12 19.30 -3.29
C ARG A 64 7.45 17.87 -2.91
N VAL A 65 6.43 17.05 -2.69
CA VAL A 65 6.54 15.68 -2.17
C VAL A 65 6.74 14.66 -3.29
N VAL A 66 6.08 14.84 -4.44
CA VAL A 66 6.18 13.95 -5.61
C VAL A 66 7.61 13.91 -6.18
N GLY A 67 8.33 15.03 -6.17
CA GLY A 67 9.77 15.09 -6.49
C GLY A 67 10.18 16.32 -7.30
N GLU A 68 11.50 16.45 -7.56
CA GLU A 68 12.12 17.65 -8.17
C GLU A 68 11.46 18.11 -9.47
N ARG A 69 11.06 17.18 -10.36
CA ARG A 69 10.41 17.55 -11.64
C ARG A 69 9.04 18.20 -11.44
N ALA A 70 8.25 17.73 -10.47
CA ALA A 70 6.96 18.33 -10.10
C ALA A 70 7.12 19.63 -9.30
N LYS A 71 8.31 19.94 -8.76
CA LYS A 71 8.56 21.26 -8.16
C LYS A 71 8.48 22.37 -9.19
N HIS A 72 8.97 22.13 -10.40
CA HIS A 72 9.00 23.13 -11.49
C HIS A 72 7.86 22.97 -12.49
N GLN A 73 7.12 21.86 -12.44
CA GLN A 73 5.96 21.57 -13.28
C GLN A 73 4.75 21.18 -12.42
N VAL A 74 3.76 20.53 -13.03
CA VAL A 74 2.58 20.02 -12.33
C VAL A 74 2.78 18.56 -11.94
N ALA A 75 2.06 18.06 -10.94
CA ALA A 75 2.01 16.61 -10.65
C ALA A 75 1.15 15.87 -11.70
N ALA A 76 0.99 14.56 -11.54
CA ALA A 76 0.20 13.77 -12.49
C ALA A 76 -1.28 14.17 -12.46
N SER A 77 -1.91 14.13 -13.63
CA SER A 77 -3.33 14.38 -13.81
C SER A 77 -4.21 13.21 -13.36
N THR A 78 -5.53 13.44 -13.28
CA THR A 78 -6.52 12.37 -13.04
C THR A 78 -6.41 11.21 -14.02
N ARG A 79 -6.20 11.50 -15.31
CA ARG A 79 -6.05 10.45 -16.32
C ARG A 79 -4.81 9.60 -16.07
N GLU A 80 -3.69 10.24 -15.73
CA GLU A 80 -2.45 9.51 -15.45
C GLU A 80 -2.57 8.68 -14.17
N MET A 81 -3.18 9.23 -13.12
CA MET A 81 -3.42 8.50 -11.88
C MET A 81 -4.37 7.31 -12.07
N SER A 82 -5.46 7.49 -12.84
CA SER A 82 -6.38 6.40 -13.16
C SER A 82 -5.69 5.28 -13.94
N ARG A 83 -4.88 5.62 -14.95
CA ARG A 83 -4.10 4.60 -15.68
C ARG A 83 -3.10 3.88 -14.80
N VAL A 84 -2.43 4.57 -13.87
CA VAL A 84 -1.53 3.91 -12.92
C VAL A 84 -2.28 2.89 -12.08
N GLU A 85 -3.42 3.24 -11.52
CA GLU A 85 -4.17 2.32 -10.66
C GLU A 85 -4.71 1.12 -11.42
N THR A 86 -5.20 1.31 -12.65
CA THR A 86 -5.87 0.25 -13.41
C THR A 86 -4.93 -0.54 -14.34
N GLU A 87 -3.95 0.10 -14.98
CA GLU A 87 -3.07 -0.55 -15.95
C GLU A 87 -1.74 -1.01 -15.35
N ILE A 88 -1.30 -0.43 -14.23
CA ILE A 88 -0.01 -0.75 -13.60
C ILE A 88 -0.24 -1.51 -12.30
N LEU A 89 -0.91 -0.90 -11.32
CA LEU A 89 -0.99 -1.47 -9.97
C LEU A 89 -1.93 -2.68 -9.88
N ALA A 90 -2.95 -2.76 -10.74
CA ALA A 90 -3.92 -3.84 -10.75
C ALA A 90 -3.49 -5.10 -11.52
N THR A 91 -2.25 -5.17 -12.03
CA THR A 91 -1.73 -6.42 -12.60
C THR A 91 -1.43 -7.43 -11.50
N GLU A 92 -1.62 -8.72 -11.76
CA GLU A 92 -1.41 -9.78 -10.75
C GLU A 92 0.02 -9.75 -10.16
N ASP A 93 1.03 -9.53 -11.01
CA ASP A 93 2.43 -9.43 -10.59
C ASP A 93 2.68 -8.24 -9.65
N ASN A 94 2.08 -7.08 -9.96
CA ASN A 94 2.24 -5.89 -9.15
C ASN A 94 1.44 -5.96 -7.86
N LEU A 95 0.24 -6.56 -7.87
CA LEU A 95 -0.53 -6.83 -6.64
C LEU A 95 0.22 -7.77 -5.70
N THR A 96 0.84 -8.81 -6.25
CA THR A 96 1.68 -9.74 -5.49
C THR A 96 2.88 -9.01 -4.90
N THR A 97 3.55 -8.19 -5.71
CA THR A 97 4.69 -7.35 -5.28
C THR A 97 4.30 -6.39 -4.16
N LEU A 98 3.17 -5.67 -4.30
CA LEU A 98 2.67 -4.73 -3.30
C LEU A 98 2.28 -5.44 -2.00
N THR A 99 1.73 -6.65 -2.08
CA THR A 99 1.42 -7.46 -0.89
C THR A 99 2.69 -7.85 -0.14
N ASN A 100 3.77 -8.17 -0.88
CA ASN A 100 5.03 -8.60 -0.30
C ASN A 100 5.90 -7.44 0.21
N VAL A 101 5.73 -6.21 -0.29
CA VAL A 101 6.62 -5.08 0.04
C VAL A 101 6.59 -4.74 1.53
N CYS A 102 5.43 -4.88 2.18
CA CYS A 102 5.30 -4.65 3.63
C CYS A 102 6.21 -5.60 4.42
N GLY A 103 6.26 -6.88 4.03
CA GLY A 103 7.18 -7.87 4.61
C GLY A 103 8.64 -7.49 4.39
N GLN A 104 8.99 -7.05 3.19
CA GLN A 104 10.36 -6.60 2.88
C GLN A 104 10.79 -5.39 3.72
N TRP A 105 9.90 -4.42 3.95
CA TRP A 105 10.18 -3.28 4.82
C TRP A 105 10.36 -3.71 6.28
N VAL A 106 9.55 -4.63 6.77
CA VAL A 106 9.71 -5.21 8.11
C VAL A 106 11.06 -5.93 8.22
N ASP A 107 11.43 -6.73 7.23
CA ASP A 107 12.72 -7.44 7.19
C ASP A 107 13.91 -6.46 7.19
N GLN A 108 13.85 -5.38 6.41
CA GLN A 108 14.88 -4.33 6.41
C GLN A 108 15.07 -3.69 7.79
N VAL A 109 13.97 -3.44 8.51
CA VAL A 109 14.02 -2.92 9.88
C VAL A 109 14.57 -3.97 10.84
N ALA A 110 14.16 -5.23 10.70
CA ALA A 110 14.60 -6.34 11.53
C ALA A 110 16.11 -6.60 11.40
N VAL A 111 16.70 -6.41 10.23
CA VAL A 111 18.15 -6.50 10.01
C VAL A 111 18.89 -5.38 10.77
N ARG A 112 18.39 -4.14 10.71
CA ARG A 112 19.03 -2.99 11.36
C ARG A 112 18.83 -2.99 12.88
N ARG A 113 17.71 -3.53 13.34
CA ARG A 113 17.29 -3.55 14.75
C ARG A 113 16.69 -4.92 15.07
N PRO A 114 17.53 -5.94 15.33
CA PRO A 114 17.02 -7.27 15.65
C PRO A 114 16.16 -7.22 16.90
N LYS A 115 14.94 -7.76 16.78
CA LYS A 115 14.00 -7.90 17.90
C LYS A 115 13.99 -9.35 18.35
N THR A 116 14.04 -9.57 19.65
CA THR A 116 13.89 -10.88 20.28
C THR A 116 12.42 -11.28 20.45
N ARG A 117 11.51 -10.30 20.44
CA ARG A 117 10.06 -10.50 20.57
C ARG A 117 9.31 -9.46 19.75
N VAL A 118 8.27 -9.89 19.04
CA VAL A 118 7.27 -9.03 18.38
C VAL A 118 5.94 -9.32 19.05
N ILE A 119 5.28 -8.27 19.54
CA ILE A 119 3.91 -8.35 20.06
C ILE A 119 3.03 -7.76 18.97
N LEU A 120 2.15 -8.58 18.41
CA LEU A 120 1.19 -8.17 17.40
C LEU A 120 -0.16 -8.01 18.09
N ASP A 121 -0.70 -6.80 18.02
CA ASP A 121 -2.07 -6.57 18.42
C ASP A 121 -2.97 -6.84 17.21
N MET A 122 -3.96 -7.70 17.40
CA MET A 122 -4.96 -7.99 16.37
C MET A 122 -6.27 -7.39 16.81
N ASP A 123 -6.48 -6.13 16.44
CA ASP A 123 -7.76 -5.48 16.60
C ASP A 123 -8.76 -6.03 15.58
N SER A 124 -9.99 -6.25 16.02
CA SER A 124 -11.09 -6.51 15.10
C SER A 124 -11.40 -5.23 14.31
N SER A 125 -11.31 -5.27 12.98
CA SER A 125 -11.77 -4.18 12.12
C SER A 125 -13.27 -4.32 11.83
N GLU A 126 -14.01 -3.21 11.91
CA GLU A 126 -15.40 -3.18 11.44
C GLU A 126 -15.42 -3.15 9.91
N SER A 127 -15.52 -4.32 9.29
CA SER A 127 -15.65 -4.50 7.84
C SER A 127 -17.01 -5.10 7.52
N PRO A 128 -18.09 -4.28 7.55
CA PRO A 128 -19.46 -4.78 7.47
C PRO A 128 -19.72 -5.40 6.10
N THR A 129 -20.28 -6.59 6.12
CA THR A 129 -20.67 -7.32 4.91
C THR A 129 -22.16 -7.19 4.63
N HIS A 130 -22.52 -7.08 3.37
CA HIS A 130 -23.90 -6.97 2.93
C HIS A 130 -24.30 -8.25 2.19
N GLY A 131 -25.37 -8.91 2.64
CA GLY A 131 -25.82 -10.17 2.06
C GLY A 131 -24.96 -11.37 2.48
N ARG A 132 -24.75 -12.33 1.57
CA ARG A 132 -23.98 -13.56 1.80
C ARG A 132 -22.60 -13.49 1.16
N GLN A 133 -21.81 -12.49 1.54
CA GLN A 133 -20.41 -12.40 1.10
C GLN A 133 -19.60 -13.55 1.71
N GLU A 134 -18.79 -14.20 0.89
CA GLU A 134 -17.95 -15.33 1.31
C GLU A 134 -16.97 -14.89 2.42
N GLY A 135 -16.78 -15.75 3.42
CA GLY A 135 -15.89 -15.47 4.55
C GLY A 135 -16.46 -14.50 5.60
N SER A 136 -17.73 -14.10 5.50
CA SER A 136 -18.38 -13.25 6.49
C SER A 136 -18.84 -14.03 7.73
N ALA A 137 -18.65 -13.45 8.91
CA ALA A 137 -19.08 -14.03 10.19
C ALA A 137 -19.70 -12.96 11.10
N TYR A 138 -20.62 -13.35 11.97
CA TYR A 138 -21.22 -12.43 12.93
C TYR A 138 -20.18 -12.00 13.97
N ASN A 139 -19.96 -10.70 14.11
CA ASN A 139 -19.08 -10.13 15.12
C ASN A 139 -19.92 -9.49 16.24
N GLY A 140 -19.89 -10.08 17.43
CA GLY A 140 -20.67 -9.61 18.58
C GLY A 140 -20.21 -8.27 19.16
N HIS A 141 -18.95 -7.88 18.95
CA HIS A 141 -18.44 -6.57 19.38
C HIS A 141 -19.07 -5.42 18.57
N PHE A 142 -19.24 -5.62 17.25
CA PHE A 142 -19.87 -4.65 16.36
C PHE A 142 -21.39 -4.85 16.17
N GLY A 143 -21.92 -5.98 16.62
CA GLY A 143 -23.33 -6.34 16.47
C GLY A 143 -23.75 -6.58 15.01
N ARG A 144 -22.80 -6.87 14.11
CA ARG A 144 -23.03 -7.00 12.66
C ARG A 144 -22.19 -8.13 12.06
N THR A 145 -22.60 -8.60 10.88
CA THR A 145 -21.78 -9.53 10.10
C THR A 145 -20.63 -8.78 9.45
N CYS A 146 -19.40 -9.24 9.71
CA CYS A 146 -18.17 -8.62 9.25
C CYS A 146 -17.25 -9.64 8.60
N LEU A 147 -16.32 -9.17 7.77
CA LEU A 147 -15.16 -9.96 7.39
C LEU A 147 -14.20 -10.08 8.59
N PRO A 148 -13.75 -11.30 8.96
CA PRO A 148 -12.71 -11.49 9.95
C PRO A 148 -11.42 -10.78 9.53
N SER A 149 -10.74 -10.17 10.50
CA SER A 149 -9.45 -9.52 10.27
C SER A 149 -8.37 -10.58 10.06
N ALA A 150 -8.14 -10.99 8.80
CA ALA A 150 -7.08 -11.93 8.46
C ALA A 150 -5.76 -11.17 8.24
N LEU A 151 -4.81 -11.31 9.16
CA LEU A 151 -3.41 -10.89 8.90
C LEU A 151 -2.56 -12.14 8.62
N LEU A 152 -2.08 -12.26 7.38
CA LEU A 152 -1.14 -13.30 6.95
C LEU A 152 0.30 -12.84 7.26
N LEU A 153 0.74 -13.02 8.51
CA LEU A 153 2.17 -12.90 8.86
C LEU A 153 2.81 -14.29 8.85
N GLN A 154 3.48 -14.65 7.75
CA GLN A 154 4.35 -15.82 7.75
C GLN A 154 5.68 -15.47 8.44
N SER A 155 5.83 -15.88 9.71
CA SER A 155 7.12 -15.86 10.41
C SER A 155 8.03 -16.96 9.85
N ARG A 156 8.97 -16.62 8.97
CA ARG A 156 10.08 -17.53 8.64
C ARG A 156 11.19 -17.40 9.68
N ARG A 157 11.02 -18.07 10.83
CA ARG A 157 12.16 -18.56 11.63
C ARG A 157 11.88 -19.96 12.17
N GLY A 158 12.60 -20.93 11.61
CA GLY A 158 12.70 -22.29 12.15
C GLY A 158 11.74 -23.29 11.53
N ARG A 159 12.31 -24.41 11.06
CA ARG A 159 11.66 -25.62 10.55
C ARG A 159 10.31 -25.92 11.22
N GLY A 160 9.26 -26.07 10.41
CA GLY A 160 7.96 -26.59 10.85
C GLY A 160 6.82 -26.13 9.97
N THR A 161 6.57 -26.85 8.85
CA THR A 161 5.31 -26.74 8.10
C THR A 161 4.22 -27.45 8.91
N GLY A 162 3.40 -26.69 9.62
CA GLY A 162 2.17 -27.18 10.26
C GLY A 162 0.94 -26.49 9.63
N PRO A 163 -0.21 -27.18 9.53
CA PRO A 163 -1.40 -26.63 8.87
C PRO A 163 -2.00 -25.47 9.68
N VAL A 164 -2.62 -24.52 8.96
CA VAL A 164 -3.42 -23.44 9.52
C VAL A 164 -4.65 -24.07 10.16
N ALA A 165 -4.80 -23.92 11.48
CA ALA A 165 -5.96 -24.40 12.20
C ALA A 165 -7.22 -23.62 11.78
N PRO A 166 -8.37 -24.30 11.59
CA PRO A 166 -9.65 -23.61 11.47
C PRO A 166 -10.01 -22.98 12.82
N TRP A 167 -10.52 -21.76 12.77
CA TRP A 167 -11.01 -21.04 13.94
C TRP A 167 -12.24 -21.76 14.52
N GLU A 168 -12.19 -22.15 15.78
CA GLU A 168 -13.38 -22.42 16.58
C GLU A 168 -13.64 -21.16 17.43
N CYS A 169 -14.77 -20.49 17.18
CA CYS A 169 -15.25 -19.45 18.07
C CYS A 169 -15.98 -20.10 19.26
N ALA A 170 -15.54 -19.77 20.47
CA ALA A 170 -16.32 -19.92 21.70
C ALA A 170 -17.35 -18.79 21.83
#